data_AF-A0A1I7YH95-F1
#
_entry.id   AF-A0A1I7YH95-F1
#
_cell.length_a   1.000
_cell.length_b   1.000
_cell.length_c   1.000
_cell.angle_alpha   90.00
_cell.angle_beta   90.00
_cell.angle_gamma   90.00
#
_symmetry.space_group_name_H-M   'P 1'
#
loop_
_entity.id
_entity.type
_entity.pdbx_description
1 polymer ?
#
loop_
_entity_poly.entity_id
_entity_poly.type
_entity_poly.pdbx_seq_one_letter_code
_entity_poly.pdbx_strand_id
1 'polypeptide(L)'
;MASSMVVGFDDEAAFRWFHAHRAHMLLLEAFYGYFLIYGPRLVRRHGLRCSEESLRTCNAVWNVINALGSGLLLLCLLPEFLYSLLFFGFQDSICEARSLYSGRLSGWAMSAFVLSKVWELGDTVWLILRRRPVLFLHSFHHSIVLFEVWISYRSAGSAGVVDAFIRLVFRRRRQMGSRHESRDPHGHVLLLRSASLRLENPPDVRLHHRLSDRPVHRRERGYSPGSTVYLERGQV
;
A
#
# COMPACT_ATOMS: atom_id res chain seq x y z
N MET A 1 -16.37 25.71 -46.71
CA MET A 1 -16.58 24.61 -45.74
C MET A 1 -15.23 24.23 -45.18
N ALA A 2 -14.88 24.75 -44.00
CA ALA A 2 -13.65 24.39 -43.32
C ALA A 2 -13.84 23.00 -42.71
N SER A 3 -13.27 21.97 -43.35
CA SER A 3 -13.14 20.66 -42.73
C SER A 3 -12.33 20.82 -41.45
N SER A 4 -12.98 20.55 -40.32
CA SER A 4 -12.38 20.54 -39.00
C SER A 4 -11.09 19.73 -39.02
N MET A 5 -9.96 20.42 -38.85
CA MET A 5 -8.66 19.84 -38.62
C MET A 5 -8.77 19.05 -37.30
N VAL A 6 -9.07 17.76 -37.41
CA VAL A 6 -9.08 16.86 -36.27
C VAL A 6 -7.64 16.83 -35.75
N VAL A 7 -7.40 17.50 -34.62
CA VAL A 7 -6.08 17.59 -33.99
C VAL A 7 -5.62 16.16 -33.66
N GLY A 8 -4.70 15.64 -34.47
CA GLY A 8 -3.97 14.41 -34.16
C GLY A 8 -3.03 14.64 -32.98
N PHE A 9 -2.65 13.56 -32.29
CA PHE A 9 -1.60 13.64 -31.29
C PHE A 9 -0.28 14.06 -31.96
N ASP A 10 0.34 15.12 -31.49
CA ASP A 10 1.64 15.61 -31.98
C ASP A 10 2.75 14.97 -31.14
N ASP A 11 3.30 13.87 -31.66
CA ASP A 11 4.33 13.09 -30.99
C ASP A 11 5.65 13.85 -30.84
N GLU A 12 5.95 14.75 -31.78
CA GLU A 12 7.15 15.60 -31.76
C GLU A 12 7.03 16.73 -30.72
N ALA A 13 5.85 17.34 -30.59
CA ALA A 13 5.59 18.27 -29.50
C ALA A 13 5.70 17.59 -28.14
N ALA A 14 5.12 16.40 -27.97
CA ALA A 14 5.21 15.63 -26.73
C ALA A 14 6.67 15.27 -26.40
N PHE A 15 7.41 14.73 -27.38
CA PHE A 15 8.83 14.39 -27.22
C PHE A 15 9.67 15.60 -26.81
N ARG A 16 9.51 16.74 -27.50
CA ARG A 16 10.21 17.99 -27.17
C ARG A 16 9.85 18.49 -25.78
N TRP A 17 8.59 18.35 -25.37
CA TRP A 17 8.17 18.72 -24.01
C TRP A 17 8.88 17.88 -22.95
N PHE A 18 8.86 16.55 -23.07
CA PHE A 18 9.57 15.68 -22.12
C PHE A 18 11.08 15.94 -22.11
N HIS A 19 11.66 16.17 -23.29
CA HIS A 19 13.07 16.50 -23.43
C HIS A 19 13.44 17.80 -22.72
N ALA A 20 12.67 18.87 -22.95
CA ALA A 20 12.87 20.18 -22.31
C ALA A 20 12.73 20.12 -20.79
N HIS A 21 11.92 19.19 -20.27
CA HIS A 21 11.68 19.03 -18.83
C HIS A 21 12.57 17.98 -18.14
N ARG A 22 13.58 17.43 -18.81
CA ARG A 22 14.51 16.45 -18.20
C ARG A 22 15.17 16.97 -16.91
N ALA A 23 15.55 18.25 -16.87
CA ALA A 23 16.13 18.85 -15.67
C ALA A 23 15.14 18.84 -14.49
N HIS A 24 13.87 19.16 -14.73
CA HIS A 24 12.82 19.12 -13.71
C HIS A 24 12.61 17.70 -13.17
N MET A 25 12.68 16.70 -14.06
CA MET A 25 12.60 15.29 -13.68
C MET A 25 13.79 14.87 -12.80
N LEU A 26 15.02 15.28 -13.13
CA LEU A 26 16.19 15.00 -12.28
C LEU A 26 16.09 15.66 -10.89
N LEU A 27 15.59 16.89 -10.84
CA LEU A 27 15.32 17.58 -9.58
C LEU A 27 14.24 16.86 -8.75
N LEU A 28 13.20 16.35 -9.41
CA LEU A 28 12.16 15.55 -8.78
C LEU A 28 12.73 14.24 -8.19
N GLU A 29 13.60 13.53 -8.91
CA GLU A 29 14.28 12.33 -8.41
C GLU A 29 15.18 12.63 -7.21
N ALA A 30 15.95 13.72 -7.27
CA ALA A 30 16.76 14.17 -6.14
C ALA A 30 15.90 14.51 -4.92
N PHE A 31 14.77 15.18 -5.14
CA PHE A 31 13.79 15.47 -4.09
C PHE A 31 13.16 14.18 -3.53
N TYR A 32 12.82 13.22 -4.38
CA TYR A 32 12.28 11.92 -3.98
C TYR A 32 13.28 11.14 -3.10
N GLY A 33 14.56 11.11 -3.51
CA GLY A 33 15.65 10.53 -2.71
C GLY A 33 15.83 11.21 -1.35
N TYR A 34 15.80 12.55 -1.32
CA TYR A 34 15.80 13.30 -0.07
C TYR A 34 14.60 12.94 0.82
N PHE A 35 13.40 12.88 0.23
CA PHE A 35 12.17 12.53 0.94
C PHE A 35 12.21 11.10 1.53
N LEU A 36 12.77 10.13 0.81
CA LEU A 36 12.98 8.77 1.31
C LEU A 36 13.85 8.74 2.59
N ILE A 37 14.91 9.53 2.61
CA ILE A 37 15.88 9.55 3.72
C ILE A 37 15.32 10.33 4.92
N TYR A 38 14.74 11.51 4.69
CA TYR A 38 14.37 12.43 5.78
C TYR A 38 12.88 12.37 6.14
N GLY A 39 12.01 11.95 5.23
CA GLY A 39 10.56 11.86 5.44
C GLY A 39 10.16 11.07 6.68
N PRO A 40 10.67 9.83 6.90
CA PRO A 40 10.34 9.05 8.08
C PRO A 40 10.73 9.74 9.40
N ARG A 41 11.85 10.48 9.41
CA ARG A 41 12.31 11.25 10.58
C ARG A 41 11.38 12.44 10.84
N LEU A 42 10.96 13.14 9.79
CA LEU A 42 10.04 14.27 9.87
C LEU A 42 8.68 13.87 10.44
N VAL A 43 8.09 12.77 9.94
CA VAL A 43 6.80 12.25 10.41
C VAL A 43 6.84 11.85 11.89
N ARG A 44 7.98 11.31 12.38
CA ARG A 44 8.17 11.00 13.80
C ARG A 44 8.35 12.26 14.65
N ARG A 45 9.14 13.23 14.18
CA ARG A 45 9.44 14.47 14.92
C ARG A 45 8.22 15.37 15.10
N HIS A 46 7.46 15.59 14.03
CA HIS A 46 6.28 16.45 14.08
C HIS A 46 5.04 15.76 14.62
N GLY A 47 5.12 14.46 14.91
CA GLY A 47 4.02 13.71 15.52
C GLY A 47 2.72 13.83 14.74
N LEU A 48 2.76 13.77 13.39
CA LEU A 48 1.57 13.90 12.53
C LEU A 48 0.45 12.99 13.08
N ARG A 49 -0.59 13.64 13.64
CA ARG A 49 -1.76 13.02 14.27
C ARG A 49 -2.87 12.80 13.23
N CYS A 50 -2.52 12.22 12.09
CA CYS A 50 -3.56 11.73 11.18
C CYS A 50 -4.12 10.44 11.77
N SER A 51 -5.45 10.33 11.87
CA SER A 51 -6.08 9.06 12.23
C SER A 51 -5.64 7.98 11.26
N GLU A 52 -5.27 6.81 11.79
CA GLU A 52 -4.85 5.68 10.96
C GLU A 52 -5.96 5.28 9.98
N GLU A 53 -7.23 5.38 10.41
CA GLU A 53 -8.39 5.12 9.57
C GLU A 53 -8.45 6.07 8.36
N SER A 54 -8.30 7.37 8.59
CA SER A 54 -8.28 8.36 7.51
C SER A 54 -7.15 8.07 6.51
N LEU A 55 -5.94 7.74 6.98
CA LEU A 55 -4.82 7.37 6.11
C LEU A 55 -5.09 6.10 5.30
N ARG A 56 -5.77 5.10 5.89
CA ARG A 56 -6.17 3.88 5.18
C ARG A 56 -7.20 4.18 4.11
N THR A 57 -8.17 5.04 4.38
CA THR A 57 -9.19 5.48 3.42
C THR A 57 -8.57 6.29 2.28
N CYS A 58 -7.73 7.28 2.58
CA CYS A 58 -7.03 8.05 1.54
C CYS A 58 -6.16 7.16 0.65
N ASN A 59 -5.40 6.24 1.25
CA ASN A 59 -4.62 5.27 0.49
C ASN A 59 -5.54 4.33 -0.33
N ALA A 60 -6.70 3.90 0.19
CA ALA A 60 -7.65 3.09 -0.58
C ALA A 60 -8.16 3.84 -1.82
N VAL A 61 -8.55 5.12 -1.66
CA VAL A 61 -8.98 5.99 -2.77
C VAL A 61 -7.85 6.16 -3.78
N TRP A 62 -6.63 6.43 -3.33
CA TRP A 62 -5.44 6.51 -4.17
C TRP A 62 -5.23 5.24 -5.01
N ASN A 63 -5.36 4.07 -4.38
CA ASN A 63 -5.26 2.77 -5.06
C ASN A 63 -6.38 2.59 -6.11
N VAL A 64 -7.59 3.04 -5.84
CA VAL A 64 -8.73 2.98 -6.78
C VAL A 64 -8.49 3.90 -7.98
N ILE A 65 -8.04 5.14 -7.74
CA ILE A 65 -7.69 6.08 -8.82
C ILE A 65 -6.62 5.47 -9.72
N ASN A 66 -5.56 4.90 -9.14
CA ASN A 66 -4.50 4.26 -9.90
C ASN A 66 -4.99 3.03 -10.68
N ALA A 67 -5.92 2.25 -10.13
CA ALA A 67 -6.50 1.11 -10.83
C ALA A 67 -7.38 1.54 -12.02
N LEU A 68 -8.21 2.57 -11.84
CA LEU A 68 -9.03 3.13 -12.91
C LEU A 68 -8.17 3.75 -14.02
N GLY A 69 -7.15 4.53 -13.64
CA GLY A 69 -6.18 5.09 -14.58
C GLY A 69 -5.45 4.00 -15.38
N SER A 70 -4.99 2.94 -14.71
CA SER A 70 -4.37 1.79 -15.39
C SER A 70 -5.33 1.08 -16.34
N GLY A 71 -6.61 0.93 -15.95
CA GLY A 71 -7.66 0.39 -16.81
C GLY A 71 -7.87 1.22 -18.07
N LEU A 72 -7.97 2.55 -17.92
CA LEU A 72 -8.12 3.46 -19.05
C LEU A 72 -6.90 3.43 -19.97
N LEU A 73 -5.69 3.46 -19.42
CA LEU A 73 -4.45 3.32 -20.19
C LEU A 73 -4.45 2.03 -21.01
N LEU A 74 -4.81 0.89 -20.39
CA LEU A 74 -4.87 -0.38 -21.10
C LEU A 74 -5.90 -0.34 -22.23
N LEU A 75 -7.10 0.19 -22.00
CA LEU A 75 -8.13 0.30 -23.04
C LEU A 75 -7.68 1.15 -24.23
N CYS A 76 -6.91 2.21 -23.99
CA CYS A 76 -6.39 3.09 -25.04
C CYS A 76 -5.20 2.50 -25.81
N LEU A 77 -4.34 1.71 -25.14
CA LEU A 77 -3.10 1.20 -25.72
C LEU A 77 -3.25 -0.21 -26.33
N LEU A 78 -4.14 -1.04 -25.78
CA LEU A 78 -4.27 -2.44 -26.15
C LEU A 78 -4.62 -2.66 -27.63
N PRO A 79 -5.51 -1.88 -28.29
CA PRO A 79 -5.84 -2.09 -29.70
C PRO A 79 -4.62 -1.93 -30.62
N GLU A 80 -3.84 -0.87 -30.40
CA GLU A 80 -2.63 -0.57 -31.17
C GLU A 80 -1.51 -1.58 -30.90
N PHE A 81 -1.41 -2.05 -29.66
CA PHE A 81 -0.50 -3.13 -29.29
C PHE A 81 -0.87 -4.45 -29.98
N LEU A 82 -2.14 -4.84 -29.97
CA LEU A 82 -2.61 -6.06 -30.64
C LEU A 82 -2.45 -5.97 -32.15
N TYR A 83 -2.71 -4.81 -32.74
CA TYR A 83 -2.43 -4.57 -34.15
C TYR A 83 -0.93 -4.78 -34.44
N SER A 84 -0.05 -4.17 -33.66
CA SER A 84 1.40 -4.35 -33.82
C SER A 84 1.82 -5.82 -33.68
N LEU A 85 1.28 -6.52 -32.68
CA LEU A 85 1.59 -7.92 -32.40
C LEU A 85 1.13 -8.87 -33.51
N LEU A 86 -0.07 -8.66 -34.07
CA LEU A 86 -0.66 -9.54 -35.07
C LEU A 86 -0.07 -9.33 -36.47
N PHE A 87 0.32 -8.10 -36.81
CA PHE A 87 0.74 -7.76 -38.17
C PHE A 87 2.25 -7.62 -38.36
N PHE A 88 3.00 -7.27 -37.32
CA PHE A 88 4.47 -7.10 -37.38
C PHE A 88 5.22 -8.10 -36.49
N GLY A 89 4.52 -8.70 -35.52
CA GLY A 89 5.06 -9.74 -34.66
C GLY A 89 5.51 -9.23 -33.29
N PHE A 90 6.01 -10.16 -32.47
CA PHE A 90 6.28 -9.91 -31.06
C PHE A 90 7.39 -8.89 -30.82
N GLN A 91 8.52 -9.02 -31.52
CA GLN A 91 9.67 -8.13 -31.36
C GLN A 91 9.29 -6.68 -31.67
N ASP A 92 8.61 -6.44 -32.79
CA ASP A 92 8.17 -5.10 -33.17
C ASP A 92 7.13 -4.54 -32.20
N SER A 93 6.20 -5.38 -31.72
CA SER A 93 5.18 -4.94 -30.75
C SER A 93 5.75 -4.52 -29.40
N ILE A 94 6.91 -5.04 -29.01
CA ILE A 94 7.54 -4.73 -27.72
C ILE A 94 8.61 -3.65 -27.85
N CYS A 95 9.54 -3.81 -28.80
CA CYS A 95 10.75 -2.99 -28.86
C CYS A 95 10.53 -1.69 -29.63
N GLU A 96 9.79 -1.74 -30.74
CA GLU A 96 9.62 -0.59 -31.63
C GLU A 96 8.31 0.15 -31.35
N ALA A 97 7.22 -0.60 -31.18
CA ALA A 97 5.90 -0.15 -30.74
C ALA A 97 5.45 1.21 -31.31
N ARG A 98 5.83 1.50 -32.56
CA ARG A 98 5.76 2.86 -33.14
C ARG A 98 4.33 3.40 -33.17
N SER A 99 3.34 2.53 -33.40
CA SER A 99 1.92 2.91 -33.44
C SER A 99 1.36 3.31 -32.07
N LEU A 100 2.00 2.89 -30.96
CA LEU A 100 1.62 3.33 -29.61
C LEU A 100 1.90 4.82 -29.40
N TYR A 101 2.89 5.39 -30.07
CA TYR A 101 3.30 6.78 -29.88
C TYR A 101 2.76 7.73 -30.95
N SER A 102 2.42 7.23 -32.14
CA SER A 102 1.87 8.03 -33.23
C SER A 102 0.34 7.96 -33.37
N GLY A 103 -0.30 6.98 -32.73
CA GLY A 103 -1.76 6.83 -32.81
C GLY A 103 -2.50 7.94 -32.05
N ARG A 104 -3.70 8.29 -32.51
CA ARG A 104 -4.46 9.44 -32.00
C ARG A 104 -4.78 9.33 -30.51
N LEU A 105 -5.23 8.16 -30.06
CA LEU A 105 -5.57 7.93 -28.65
C LEU A 105 -4.40 7.30 -27.87
N SER A 106 -3.65 6.41 -28.52
CA SER A 106 -2.51 5.72 -27.92
C SER A 106 -1.37 6.68 -27.59
N GLY A 107 -1.08 7.68 -28.43
CA GLY A 107 -0.03 8.66 -28.18
C GLY A 107 -0.32 9.52 -26.93
N TRP A 108 -1.55 10.01 -26.79
CA TRP A 108 -2.00 10.68 -25.56
C TRP A 108 -1.92 9.75 -24.35
N ALA A 109 -2.31 8.48 -24.50
CA ALA A 109 -2.23 7.51 -23.42
C ALA A 109 -0.77 7.19 -23.03
N MET A 110 0.17 7.13 -23.98
CA MET A 110 1.59 6.95 -23.68
C MET A 110 2.19 8.15 -22.97
N SER A 111 1.82 9.38 -23.37
CA SER A 111 2.19 10.59 -22.61
C SER A 111 1.63 10.55 -21.19
N ALA A 112 0.35 10.17 -21.03
CA ALA A 112 -0.27 10.03 -19.72
C ALA A 112 0.38 8.93 -18.87
N PHE A 113 0.83 7.83 -19.47
CA PHE A 113 1.58 6.78 -18.79
C PHE A 113 2.93 7.27 -18.25
N VAL A 114 3.67 8.06 -19.03
CA VAL A 114 4.95 8.64 -18.56
C VAL A 114 4.69 9.58 -17.38
N LEU A 115 3.68 10.44 -17.47
CA LEU A 115 3.28 11.31 -16.37
C LEU A 115 2.76 10.53 -15.15
N SER A 116 2.13 9.37 -15.35
CA SER A 116 1.65 8.56 -14.23
C SER A 116 2.79 8.00 -13.38
N LYS A 117 4.01 7.87 -13.92
CA LYS A 117 5.19 7.47 -13.11
C LYS A 117 5.59 8.52 -12.08
N VAL A 118 5.43 9.81 -12.41
CA VAL A 118 5.58 10.88 -11.42
C VAL A 118 4.51 10.77 -10.35
N TRP A 119 3.26 10.52 -10.74
CA TRP A 119 2.15 10.34 -9.80
C TRP A 119 2.38 9.16 -8.86
N GLU A 120 2.90 8.04 -9.37
CA GLU A 120 3.17 6.82 -8.59
C GLU A 120 4.19 6.99 -7.46
N LEU A 121 5.04 8.03 -7.48
CA LEU A 121 5.89 8.37 -6.34
C LEU A 121 5.08 8.60 -5.05
N GLY A 122 3.79 8.95 -5.19
CA GLY A 122 2.85 9.04 -4.07
C GLY A 122 2.64 7.72 -3.31
N ASP A 123 2.87 6.54 -3.92
CA ASP A 123 2.81 5.26 -3.21
C ASP A 123 3.80 5.23 -2.04
N THR A 124 4.99 5.82 -2.22
CA THR A 124 6.01 5.96 -1.18
C THR A 124 5.58 6.96 -0.11
N VAL A 125 4.91 8.06 -0.49
CA VAL A 125 4.37 9.05 0.45
C VAL A 125 3.39 8.39 1.42
N TRP A 126 2.44 7.60 0.91
CA TRP A 126 1.48 6.88 1.74
C TRP A 126 2.14 5.86 2.67
N LEU A 127 3.21 5.19 2.24
CA LEU A 127 3.98 4.28 3.11
C LEU A 127 4.64 5.04 4.27
N ILE A 128 5.30 6.16 3.99
CA ILE A 128 6.00 6.97 4.99
C ILE A 128 5.00 7.57 5.99
N LEU A 129 3.88 8.13 5.51
CA LEU A 129 2.83 8.68 6.37
C LEU A 129 2.22 7.62 7.30
N ARG A 130 2.04 6.40 6.80
CA ARG A 130 1.57 5.24 7.58
C ARG A 130 2.66 4.58 8.41
N ARG A 131 3.87 5.16 8.46
CA ARG A 131 5.05 4.67 9.19
C ARG A 131 5.42 3.23 8.81
N ARG A 132 5.18 2.84 7.56
CA ARG A 132 5.56 1.54 7.01
C ARG A 132 6.98 1.62 6.44
N PRO A 133 7.81 0.57 6.61
CA PRO A 133 9.15 0.57 6.02
C PRO A 133 9.05 0.61 4.50
N VAL A 134 9.81 1.51 3.88
CA VAL A 134 9.96 1.56 2.42
C VAL A 134 11.02 0.54 2.03
N LEU A 135 10.62 -0.51 1.30
CA LEU A 135 11.54 -1.53 0.81
C LEU A 135 12.45 -0.93 -0.27
N PHE A 136 13.76 -1.26 -0.24
CA PHE A 136 14.73 -0.79 -1.23
C PHE A 136 14.26 -1.05 -2.67
N LEU A 137 13.80 -2.27 -2.95
CA LEU A 137 13.31 -2.66 -4.27
C LEU A 137 12.13 -1.79 -4.75
N HIS A 138 11.23 -1.37 -3.85
CA HIS A 138 10.10 -0.51 -4.20
C HIS A 138 10.57 0.88 -4.62
N SER A 139 11.40 1.52 -3.77
CA SER A 139 11.95 2.85 -4.09
C SER A 139 12.84 2.84 -5.32
N PHE A 140 13.68 1.81 -5.46
CA PHE A 140 14.57 1.64 -6.61
C PHE A 140 13.75 1.46 -7.89
N HIS A 141 12.75 0.57 -7.87
CA HIS A 141 11.86 0.36 -9.00
C HIS A 141 11.19 1.66 -9.47
N HIS A 142 10.57 2.43 -8.56
CA HIS A 142 9.91 3.69 -8.94
C HIS A 142 10.88 4.73 -9.51
N SER A 143 12.12 4.79 -9.01
CA SER A 143 13.14 5.71 -9.52
C SER A 143 13.60 5.31 -10.93
N ILE A 144 13.96 4.04 -11.14
CA ILE A 144 14.51 3.60 -12.44
C ILE A 144 13.47 3.64 -13.54
N VAL A 145 12.21 3.27 -13.26
CA VAL A 145 11.18 3.25 -14.30
C VAL A 145 10.76 4.66 -14.68
N LEU A 146 10.69 5.59 -13.73
CA LEU A 146 10.43 7.00 -14.02
C LEU A 146 11.56 7.58 -14.87
N PHE A 147 12.82 7.29 -14.52
CA PHE A 147 13.99 7.68 -15.30
C PHE A 147 13.99 7.13 -16.72
N GLU A 148 13.72 5.83 -16.86
CA GLU A 148 13.66 5.16 -18.15
C GLU A 148 12.60 5.79 -19.06
N VAL A 149 11.33 5.83 -18.63
CA VAL A 149 10.24 6.27 -19.50
C VAL A 149 10.31 7.77 -19.84
N TRP A 150 10.93 8.58 -18.98
CA TRP A 150 11.08 10.02 -19.24
C TRP A 150 12.18 10.31 -20.26
N ILE A 151 13.34 9.67 -20.10
CA ILE A 151 14.48 9.88 -21.01
C ILE A 151 14.21 9.24 -22.36
N SER A 152 13.65 8.04 -22.34
CA SER A 152 13.41 7.18 -23.48
C SER A 152 11.96 7.23 -23.95
N TYR A 153 11.30 8.39 -23.89
CA TYR A 153 9.86 8.53 -24.19
C TYR A 153 9.43 7.74 -25.45
N ARG A 154 10.10 7.94 -26.60
CA ARG A 154 9.77 7.25 -27.87
C ARG A 154 10.28 5.81 -27.98
N SER A 155 11.16 5.38 -27.09
CA SER A 155 11.83 4.07 -27.13
C SER A 155 11.52 3.19 -25.92
N ALA A 156 10.59 3.60 -25.06
CA ALA A 156 10.10 2.79 -23.94
C ALA A 156 9.17 1.65 -24.41
N GLY A 157 9.03 1.46 -25.73
CA GLY A 157 8.34 0.32 -26.31
C GLY A 157 6.89 0.20 -25.82
N SER A 158 6.49 -1.02 -25.48
CA SER A 158 5.17 -1.33 -24.91
C SER A 158 5.11 -1.30 -23.38
N ALA A 159 6.06 -0.66 -22.70
CA ALA A 159 6.11 -0.60 -21.23
C ALA A 159 4.79 -0.15 -20.59
N GLY A 160 4.09 0.80 -21.23
CA GLY A 160 2.77 1.26 -20.78
C GLY A 160 1.70 0.17 -20.74
N VAL A 161 1.66 -0.68 -21.77
CA VAL A 161 0.72 -1.80 -21.86
C VAL A 161 1.02 -2.85 -20.78
N VAL A 162 2.30 -3.20 -20.64
CA VAL A 162 2.76 -4.22 -19.69
C VAL A 162 2.51 -3.79 -18.25
N ASP A 163 2.87 -2.55 -17.89
CA ASP A 163 2.63 -2.02 -16.54
C ASP A 163 1.13 -1.93 -16.22
N ALA A 164 0.31 -1.42 -17.14
CA ALA A 164 -1.13 -1.34 -16.95
C ALA A 164 -1.76 -2.73 -16.75
N PHE A 165 -1.34 -3.71 -17.55
CA PHE A 165 -1.79 -5.10 -17.41
C PHE A 165 -1.38 -5.71 -16.06
N ILE A 166 -0.11 -5.58 -15.67
CA ILE A 166 0.40 -6.11 -14.40
C ILE A 166 -0.37 -5.52 -13.23
N ARG A 167 -0.66 -4.21 -13.25
CA ARG A 167 -1.43 -3.54 -12.19
C ARG A 167 -2.83 -4.09 -12.04
N LEU A 168 -3.51 -4.40 -13.13
CA LEU A 168 -4.87 -4.93 -13.07
C LEU A 168 -4.90 -6.39 -12.59
N VAL A 169 -3.94 -7.20 -13.04
CA VAL A 169 -3.90 -8.64 -12.75
C VAL A 169 -3.35 -8.94 -11.36
N PHE A 170 -2.21 -8.35 -10.99
CA PHE A 170 -1.45 -8.76 -9.79
C PHE A 170 -1.79 -7.95 -8.53
N ARG A 171 -2.39 -6.75 -8.65
CA ARG A 171 -2.72 -5.90 -7.49
C ARG A 171 -3.79 -6.52 -6.58
N ARG A 172 -4.60 -7.48 -7.08
CA ARG A 172 -5.59 -8.22 -6.27
C ARG A 172 -4.95 -9.05 -5.13
N ARG A 173 -3.67 -9.42 -5.19
CA ARG A 173 -3.07 -10.35 -4.21
C ARG A 173 -2.50 -9.72 -2.94
N ARG A 174 -2.23 -8.40 -2.90
CA ARG A 174 -1.61 -7.76 -1.71
C ARG A 174 -2.59 -7.32 -0.61
N GLN A 175 -3.89 -7.23 -0.86
CA GLN A 175 -4.85 -6.81 0.15
C GLN A 175 -5.42 -7.94 1.03
N MET A 176 -5.36 -9.20 0.60
CA MET A 176 -5.91 -10.32 1.38
C MET A 176 -5.03 -10.72 2.58
N GLY A 177 -3.73 -10.41 2.57
CA GLY A 177 -2.80 -10.81 3.65
C GLY A 177 -2.96 -10.06 4.97
N SER A 178 -3.63 -8.90 4.98
CA SER A 178 -3.78 -8.10 6.21
C SER A 178 -5.05 -8.42 7.02
N ARG A 179 -5.97 -9.25 6.49
CA ARG A 179 -7.18 -9.66 7.24
C ARG A 179 -6.94 -10.86 8.16
N HIS A 180 -5.84 -11.60 7.98
CA HIS A 180 -5.56 -12.79 8.78
C HIS A 180 -4.65 -12.56 9.99
N GLU A 181 -3.83 -11.51 9.98
CA GLU A 181 -2.91 -11.18 11.09
C GLU A 181 -3.60 -10.44 12.26
N SER A 182 -4.86 -9.99 12.09
CA SER A 182 -5.61 -9.32 13.17
C SER A 182 -6.45 -10.27 14.03
N ARG A 183 -6.33 -11.59 13.85
CA ARG A 183 -6.87 -12.58 14.80
C ARG A 183 -5.83 -12.82 15.90
N ASP A 184 -5.83 -11.87 16.84
CA ASP A 184 -5.47 -12.02 18.25
C ASP A 184 -4.28 -12.96 18.61
N PRO A 185 -3.06 -12.41 18.80
CA PRO A 185 -1.92 -13.16 19.36
C PRO A 185 -2.11 -13.59 20.83
N HIS A 186 -3.07 -13.00 21.55
CA HIS A 186 -3.26 -13.22 22.99
C HIS A 186 -4.33 -14.28 23.30
N GLY A 187 -5.25 -14.56 22.37
CA GLY A 187 -6.26 -15.60 22.51
C GLY A 187 -5.67 -17.02 22.61
N HIS A 188 -4.59 -17.29 21.86
CA HIS A 188 -3.89 -18.58 21.94
C HIS A 188 -3.16 -18.79 23.27
N VAL A 189 -2.59 -17.73 23.85
CA VAL A 189 -1.92 -17.82 25.16
C VAL A 189 -2.94 -18.01 26.28
N LEU A 190 -4.10 -17.34 26.21
CA LEU A 190 -5.19 -17.54 27.18
C LEU A 190 -5.82 -18.94 27.09
N LEU A 191 -6.02 -19.47 25.89
CA LEU A 191 -6.51 -20.83 25.70
C LEU A 191 -5.53 -21.88 26.23
N LEU A 192 -4.23 -21.76 25.92
CA LEU A 192 -3.21 -22.67 26.44
C LEU A 192 -3.09 -22.58 27.96
N ARG A 193 -3.14 -21.38 28.54
CA ARG A 193 -3.11 -21.20 30.00
C ARG A 193 -4.36 -21.78 30.67
N SER A 194 -5.53 -21.64 30.04
CA SER A 194 -6.79 -22.24 30.52
C SER A 194 -6.86 -23.76 30.34
N ALA A 195 -6.11 -24.32 29.39
CA ALA A 195 -5.99 -25.75 29.16
C ALA A 195 -4.98 -26.38 30.14
N SER A 196 -3.84 -25.73 30.37
CA SER A 196 -2.85 -26.16 31.38
C SER A 196 -3.43 -26.17 32.79
N LEU A 197 -4.19 -25.14 33.19
CA LEU A 197 -4.86 -25.10 34.50
C LEU A 197 -5.93 -26.20 34.66
N ARG A 198 -6.51 -26.67 33.56
CA ARG A 198 -7.50 -27.76 33.54
C ARG A 198 -6.87 -29.14 33.67
N LEU A 199 -5.59 -29.29 33.30
CA LEU A 199 -4.81 -30.51 33.49
C LEU A 199 -4.21 -30.59 34.90
N GLU A 200 -3.87 -29.45 35.51
CA GLU A 200 -3.35 -29.41 36.89
C GLU A 200 -4.45 -29.58 37.96
N ASN A 201 -5.72 -29.29 37.64
CA ASN A 201 -6.85 -29.51 38.55
C ASN A 201 -8.00 -30.22 37.81
N PRO A 202 -7.96 -31.56 37.67
CA PRO A 202 -9.11 -32.31 37.17
C PRO A 202 -10.29 -32.16 38.14
N PRO A 203 -11.51 -31.91 37.66
CA PRO A 203 -12.67 -31.86 38.54
C PRO A 203 -12.90 -33.24 39.17
N ASP A 204 -12.97 -33.27 40.52
CA ASP A 204 -13.23 -34.47 41.32
C ASP A 204 -14.62 -35.03 40.95
N VAL A 205 -14.64 -36.10 40.15
CA VAL A 205 -15.85 -36.85 39.82
C VAL A 205 -16.19 -37.72 41.02
N ARG A 206 -16.89 -37.16 42.01
CA ARG A 206 -17.59 -37.96 43.02
C ARG A 206 -19.07 -38.01 42.73
N LEU A 207 -19.51 -39.24 42.44
CA LEU A 207 -20.88 -39.66 42.26
C LEU A 207 -21.78 -39.30 43.46
N HIS A 208 -23.03 -39.02 43.12
CA HIS A 208 -24.23 -38.97 43.94
C HIS A 208 -24.23 -39.75 45.27
N HIS A 209 -24.66 -39.07 46.34
CA HIS A 209 -25.75 -39.59 47.17
C HIS A 209 -26.49 -38.45 47.92
N ARG A 210 -27.81 -38.38 47.75
CA ARG A 210 -28.73 -37.60 48.58
C ARG A 210 -28.75 -38.18 50.00
N LEU A 211 -28.90 -37.33 51.03
CA LEU A 211 -30.03 -37.34 51.99
C LEU A 211 -29.82 -36.38 53.18
N SER A 212 -30.95 -35.78 53.59
CA SER A 212 -31.36 -35.33 54.94
C SER A 212 -30.67 -34.16 55.68
N ASP A 213 -31.50 -33.12 55.87
CA ASP A 213 -31.89 -32.49 57.15
C ASP A 213 -30.94 -31.54 57.92
N ARG A 214 -31.34 -30.26 57.89
CA ARG A 214 -31.32 -29.11 58.85
C ARG A 214 -30.75 -29.30 60.29
N PRO A 215 -30.64 -28.21 61.10
CA PRO A 215 -29.88 -26.94 60.99
C PRO A 215 -29.11 -26.66 62.33
N VAL A 216 -28.83 -25.38 62.70
CA VAL A 216 -28.29 -24.86 64.00
C VAL A 216 -26.74 -24.70 64.01
N HIS A 217 -26.05 -23.61 64.39
CA HIS A 217 -26.30 -22.47 65.30
C HIS A 217 -25.40 -21.23 64.97
N ARG A 218 -26.00 -20.03 64.99
CA ARG A 218 -25.60 -18.73 65.62
C ARG A 218 -24.16 -18.56 66.17
N ARG A 219 -23.44 -17.50 65.73
CA ARG A 219 -22.95 -16.39 66.60
C ARG A 219 -22.28 -15.24 65.83
N GLU A 220 -22.73 -14.03 66.15
CA GLU A 220 -22.22 -12.72 65.73
C GLU A 220 -20.96 -12.29 66.51
N ARG A 221 -20.20 -11.37 65.91
CA ARG A 221 -19.40 -10.23 66.45
C ARG A 221 -18.26 -9.97 65.43
N GLY A 222 -18.07 -8.81 64.81
CA GLY A 222 -18.29 -7.43 65.24
C GLY A 222 -16.92 -6.79 65.53
N TYR A 223 -16.64 -5.64 64.88
CA TYR A 223 -15.64 -4.61 65.24
C TYR A 223 -14.40 -4.42 64.32
N SER A 224 -14.39 -3.27 63.64
CA SER A 224 -13.26 -2.52 63.08
C SER A 224 -13.10 -1.27 63.97
N PRO A 225 -11.92 -0.64 64.15
CA PRO A 225 -11.39 0.29 63.13
C PRO A 225 -9.85 0.40 63.08
N GLY A 226 -9.35 1.07 62.04
CA GLY A 226 -7.93 1.11 61.68
C GLY A 226 -7.04 2.13 62.41
N SER A 227 -5.81 2.26 61.91
CA SER A 227 -5.01 3.48 61.94
C SER A 227 -3.79 3.34 61.04
N THR A 228 -3.59 4.36 60.23
CA THR A 228 -2.45 4.67 59.37
C THR A 228 -1.22 5.00 60.21
N VAL A 229 -0.03 4.48 59.86
CA VAL A 229 1.26 5.02 60.32
C VAL A 229 2.23 5.06 59.14
N TYR A 230 2.79 6.26 58.91
CA TYR A 230 3.82 6.59 57.93
C TYR A 230 5.20 6.72 58.63
N LEU A 231 6.28 6.56 57.83
CA LEU A 231 7.71 6.86 58.09
C LEU A 231 8.44 5.85 59.00
N GLU A 232 9.69 5.43 58.80
CA GLU A 232 10.87 6.00 58.12
C GLU A 232 11.99 4.92 57.99
N ARG A 233 13.00 5.15 57.14
CA ARG A 233 14.37 4.55 57.08
C ARG A 233 14.52 3.11 56.53
N GLY A 234 15.58 2.75 55.79
CA GLY A 234 16.85 3.43 55.58
C GLY A 234 17.68 2.81 54.44
N GLN A 235 18.76 3.53 54.13
CA GLN A 235 19.81 3.21 53.16
C GLN A 235 20.54 1.89 53.49
N VAL A 236 20.92 1.13 52.44
CA VAL A 236 22.31 0.75 52.10
C VAL A 236 22.40 0.71 50.57
#